data_AF-A0A943E2I4-F1
#
_entry.id   AF-A0A943E2I4-F1
#
_cell.length_a   1.000
_cell.length_b   1.000
_cell.length_c   1.000
_cell.angle_alpha   90.00
_cell.angle_beta   90.00
_cell.angle_gamma   90.00
#
_symmetry.space_group_name_H-M   'P 1'
#
loop_
_entity.id
_entity.type
_entity.pdbx_description
1 polymer ?
#
loop_
_entity_poly.entity_id
_entity_poly.type
_entity_poly.pdbx_seq_one_letter_code
_entity_poly.pdbx_strand_id
1 'polypeptide(L)'
;MTEFSKMQRLKRRFFAMRNGITADALRRAGQPFRVIFGLNMPQLREIAGEFGPDEELARELWANRSTRESMLLAPMLIKPDGFSEGIVWLSESPTPEVTDILCHSLLRHLPDAEKIACEAAASTDAMTRYGAVRLAYNLLNSGNKAAAISIAEGLAADPDKRVSTTAARLIDDASYL
;
A
#
# COMPACT_ATOMS: atom_id res chain seq x y z
N MET A 1 13.05 20.04 -29.54
CA MET A 1 11.78 19.77 -28.82
C MET A 1 12.15 19.31 -27.42
N THR A 2 11.73 20.01 -26.38
CA THR A 2 12.03 19.60 -25.00
C THR A 2 11.21 18.35 -24.68
N GLU A 3 11.86 17.20 -24.55
CA GLU A 3 11.19 15.97 -24.18
C GLU A 3 10.75 16.07 -22.71
N PHE A 4 9.47 15.79 -22.43
CA PHE A 4 8.97 15.84 -21.06
C PHE A 4 9.57 14.68 -20.25
N SER A 5 9.99 14.94 -19.01
CA SER A 5 10.42 13.88 -18.10
C SER A 5 9.29 12.89 -17.83
N LYS A 6 9.63 11.66 -17.41
CA LYS A 6 8.63 10.63 -17.07
C LYS A 6 7.64 11.12 -16.01
N MET A 7 8.13 11.79 -14.96
CA MET A 7 7.28 12.42 -13.95
C MET A 7 6.33 13.48 -14.54
N GLN A 8 6.80 14.32 -15.47
CA GLN A 8 5.95 15.32 -16.13
C GLN A 8 4.85 14.66 -16.97
N ARG A 9 5.18 13.61 -17.71
CA ARG A 9 4.20 12.82 -18.46
C ARG A 9 3.18 12.16 -17.54
N LEU A 10 3.61 11.59 -16.42
CA LEU A 10 2.74 10.91 -15.47
C LEU A 10 1.76 11.90 -14.81
N LYS A 11 2.26 13.06 -14.37
CA LYS A 11 1.41 14.14 -13.85
C LYS A 11 0.36 14.58 -14.88
N ARG A 12 0.70 14.65 -16.17
CA ARG A 12 -0.28 14.97 -17.23
C ARG A 12 -1.40 13.91 -17.30
N ARG A 13 -1.10 12.63 -17.09
CA ARG A 13 -2.14 11.58 -17.02
C ARG A 13 -3.03 11.77 -15.78
N PHE A 14 -2.45 12.09 -14.61
CA PHE A 14 -3.24 12.46 -13.42
C PHE A 14 -4.18 13.64 -13.69
N PHE A 15 -3.70 14.70 -14.35
CA PHE A 15 -4.55 15.84 -14.69
C PHE A 15 -5.64 15.48 -15.70
N ALA A 16 -5.34 14.64 -16.69
CA ALA A 16 -6.31 14.21 -17.70
C ALA A 16 -7.44 13.36 -17.11
N MET A 17 -7.17 12.56 -16.08
CA MET A 17 -8.13 11.63 -15.47
C MET A 17 -8.76 12.14 -14.17
N ARG A 18 -8.43 13.37 -13.75
CA ARG A 18 -8.84 13.91 -12.44
C ARG A 18 -10.35 13.96 -12.26
N ASN A 19 -10.79 13.73 -11.04
CA ASN A 19 -12.18 13.88 -10.63
C ASN A 19 -12.28 14.77 -9.39
N GLY A 20 -12.74 16.01 -9.60
CA GLY A 20 -12.88 17.00 -8.52
C GLY A 20 -13.87 16.59 -7.43
N ILE A 21 -14.96 15.92 -7.80
CA ILE A 21 -15.99 15.46 -6.85
C ILE A 21 -15.39 14.42 -5.90
N THR A 22 -14.69 13.43 -6.44
CA THR A 22 -13.97 12.41 -5.64
C THR A 22 -12.90 13.06 -4.77
N ALA A 23 -12.12 13.98 -5.33
CA ALA A 23 -11.07 14.68 -4.59
C ALA A 23 -11.65 15.47 -3.39
N ASP A 24 -12.75 16.18 -3.58
CA ASP A 24 -13.41 16.95 -2.52
C ASP A 24 -14.06 16.05 -1.46
N ALA A 25 -14.64 14.91 -1.87
CA ALA A 25 -15.15 13.91 -0.94
C ALA A 25 -14.04 13.35 -0.05
N LEU A 26 -12.89 12.99 -0.64
CA LEU A 26 -11.72 12.51 0.10
C LEU A 26 -11.14 13.57 1.05
N ARG A 27 -11.10 14.84 0.63
CA ARG A 27 -10.71 15.96 1.51
C ARG A 27 -11.65 16.09 2.70
N ARG A 28 -12.97 16.05 2.46
CA ARG A 28 -13.98 16.12 3.54
C ARG A 28 -13.92 14.94 4.50
N ALA A 29 -13.47 13.78 4.02
CA ALA A 29 -13.22 12.60 4.84
C ALA A 29 -11.92 12.68 5.67
N GLY A 30 -11.17 13.80 5.60
CA GLY A 30 -9.99 14.04 6.44
C GLY A 30 -8.70 13.38 5.93
N GLN A 31 -8.61 13.08 4.63
CA GLN A 31 -7.37 12.55 4.05
C GLN A 31 -6.18 13.53 4.25
N PRO A 32 -4.98 13.03 4.63
CA PRO A 32 -3.86 13.88 5.03
C PRO A 32 -3.09 14.51 3.87
N PHE A 33 -3.51 14.29 2.62
CA PHE A 33 -2.78 14.71 1.42
C PHE A 33 -3.08 16.16 1.03
N ARG A 34 -2.04 16.94 0.74
CA ARG A 34 -2.18 18.31 0.21
C ARG A 34 -2.78 18.30 -1.20
N VAL A 35 -2.41 17.31 -2.01
CA VAL A 35 -2.86 17.15 -3.40
C VAL A 35 -3.61 15.83 -3.53
N ILE A 36 -4.84 15.93 -4.06
CA ILE A 36 -5.70 14.79 -4.40
C ILE A 36 -6.28 15.08 -5.78
N PHE A 37 -5.96 14.23 -6.76
CA PHE A 37 -6.51 14.29 -8.11
C PHE A 37 -7.85 13.58 -8.22
N GLY A 38 -8.15 12.66 -7.30
CA GLY A 38 -9.43 11.95 -7.24
C GLY A 38 -9.51 10.76 -8.20
N LEU A 39 -8.36 10.17 -8.56
CA LEU A 39 -8.32 8.98 -9.41
C LEU A 39 -8.76 7.74 -8.61
N ASN A 40 -9.47 6.86 -9.30
CA ASN A 40 -9.84 5.54 -8.79
C ASN A 40 -8.78 4.48 -9.15
N MET A 41 -8.91 3.27 -8.60
CA MET A 41 -7.91 2.21 -8.81
C MET A 41 -7.78 1.74 -10.26
N PRO A 42 -8.87 1.55 -11.03
CA PRO A 42 -8.76 1.28 -12.47
C PRO A 42 -7.89 2.30 -13.21
N GLN A 43 -8.09 3.60 -12.97
CA GLN A 43 -7.31 4.65 -13.61
C GLN A 43 -5.83 4.62 -13.19
N LEU A 44 -5.52 4.40 -11.91
CA LEU A 44 -4.13 4.28 -11.47
C LEU A 44 -3.44 3.07 -12.11
N ARG A 45 -4.14 1.94 -12.22
CA ARG A 45 -3.59 0.74 -12.89
C ARG A 45 -3.38 0.94 -14.39
N GLU A 46 -4.29 1.65 -15.05
CA GLU A 46 -4.13 2.04 -16.46
C GLU A 46 -2.84 2.86 -16.63
N ILE A 47 -2.66 3.90 -15.82
CA ILE A 47 -1.45 4.73 -15.86
C ILE A 47 -0.21 3.89 -15.52
N ALA A 48 -0.23 3.07 -14.48
CA ALA A 48 0.92 2.22 -14.15
C ALA A 48 1.31 1.30 -15.31
N GLY A 49 0.31 0.73 -16.02
CA GLY A 49 0.54 -0.10 -17.20
C GLY A 49 1.16 0.65 -18.38
N GLU A 50 0.83 1.93 -18.59
CA GLU A 50 1.43 2.76 -19.64
C GLU A 50 2.92 3.05 -19.41
N PHE A 51 3.33 3.17 -18.14
CA PHE A 51 4.72 3.47 -17.79
C PHE A 51 5.56 2.20 -17.61
N GLY A 52 4.92 1.09 -17.21
CA GLY A 52 5.60 -0.16 -16.88
C GLY A 52 6.49 -0.02 -15.62
N PRO A 53 7.19 -1.09 -15.23
CA PRO A 53 8.04 -1.04 -14.06
C PRO A 53 9.21 -0.05 -14.24
N ASP A 54 9.37 0.85 -13.27
CA ASP A 54 10.37 1.90 -13.26
C ASP A 54 10.66 2.30 -11.80
N GLU A 55 11.76 1.79 -11.27
CA GLU A 55 12.13 1.97 -9.87
C GLU A 55 12.51 3.40 -9.50
N GLU A 56 13.12 4.15 -10.42
CA GLU A 56 13.51 5.54 -10.18
C GLU A 56 12.25 6.41 -10.07
N LEU A 57 11.32 6.22 -11.01
CA LEU A 57 10.04 6.91 -11.00
C LEU A 57 9.19 6.52 -9.78
N ALA A 58 9.19 5.24 -9.40
CA ALA A 58 8.50 4.75 -8.21
C ALA A 58 9.00 5.45 -6.94
N ARG A 59 10.33 5.55 -6.76
CA ARG A 59 10.93 6.24 -5.61
C ARG A 59 10.65 7.74 -5.63
N GLU A 60 10.67 8.38 -6.80
CA GLU A 60 10.31 9.79 -6.93
C GLU A 60 8.84 10.04 -6.53
N LEU A 61 7.93 9.13 -6.91
CA LEU A 61 6.52 9.18 -6.51
C LEU A 61 6.34 8.91 -5.02
N TRP A 62 7.03 7.92 -4.45
CA TRP A 62 6.97 7.58 -3.03
C TRP A 62 7.50 8.74 -2.16
N ALA A 63 8.55 9.43 -2.61
CA ALA A 63 9.07 10.63 -1.96
C ALA A 63 8.06 11.80 -1.99
N ASN A 64 7.16 11.85 -2.97
CA ASN A 64 6.11 12.86 -3.07
C ASN A 64 4.89 12.54 -2.17
N ARG A 65 5.14 12.45 -0.86
CA ARG A 65 4.14 12.16 0.18
C ARG A 65 2.96 13.12 0.26
N SER A 66 3.10 14.31 -0.33
CA SER A 66 2.03 15.32 -0.34
C SER A 66 0.87 14.97 -1.29
N THR A 67 1.07 14.02 -2.21
CA THR A 67 0.12 13.68 -3.28
C THR A 67 -0.38 12.25 -3.11
N ARG A 68 -1.69 12.08 -2.93
CA ARG A 68 -2.33 10.76 -2.76
C ARG A 68 -1.98 9.82 -3.90
N GLU A 69 -2.26 10.22 -5.14
CA GLU A 69 -2.07 9.37 -6.32
C GLU A 69 -0.60 9.00 -6.56
N SER A 70 0.36 9.81 -6.10
CA SER A 70 1.78 9.44 -6.14
C SER A 70 2.07 8.27 -5.21
N MET A 71 1.60 8.33 -3.96
CA MET A 71 1.79 7.25 -2.98
C MET A 71 1.10 5.95 -3.40
N LEU A 72 -0.10 6.04 -4.01
CA LEU A 72 -0.84 4.86 -4.43
C LEU A 72 -0.26 4.22 -5.69
N LEU A 73 0.30 5.01 -6.61
CA LEU A 73 0.84 4.47 -7.86
C LEU A 73 2.27 3.94 -7.71
N ALA A 74 3.08 4.53 -6.81
CA ALA A 74 4.48 4.16 -6.64
C ALA A 74 4.71 2.64 -6.46
N PRO A 75 3.98 1.91 -5.60
CA PRO A 75 4.20 0.48 -5.41
C PRO A 75 3.85 -0.35 -6.66
N MET A 76 3.06 0.17 -7.61
CA MET A 76 2.70 -0.52 -8.85
C MET A 76 3.82 -0.48 -9.91
N LEU A 77 4.83 0.37 -9.72
CA LEU A 77 5.95 0.53 -10.65
C LEU A 77 7.22 -0.21 -10.21
N ILE A 78 7.20 -0.85 -9.04
CA ILE A 78 8.33 -1.63 -8.54
C ILE A 78 8.24 -3.07 -9.06
N LYS A 79 9.36 -3.63 -9.51
CA LYS A 79 9.48 -5.08 -9.71
C LYS A 79 9.73 -5.74 -8.36
N PRO A 80 8.98 -6.80 -8.00
CA PRO A 80 9.21 -7.50 -6.73
C PRO A 80 10.63 -8.07 -6.60
N ASP A 81 11.20 -8.54 -7.70
CA ASP A 81 12.55 -9.11 -7.74
C ASP A 81 13.61 -8.05 -7.40
N GLY A 82 14.26 -8.21 -6.25
CA GLY A 82 15.37 -7.34 -5.83
C GLY A 82 14.96 -6.12 -5.00
N PHE A 83 13.67 -5.91 -4.75
CA PHE A 83 13.22 -4.84 -3.85
C PHE A 83 13.36 -5.26 -2.38
N SER A 84 14.11 -4.48 -1.60
CA SER A 84 14.47 -4.81 -0.20
C SER A 84 14.01 -3.78 0.83
N GLU A 85 13.33 -2.71 0.41
CA GLU A 85 12.89 -1.60 1.27
C GLU A 85 11.46 -1.79 1.82
N GLY A 86 10.91 -3.00 1.74
CA GLY A 86 9.49 -3.25 2.01
C GLY A 86 9.03 -2.83 3.40
N ILE A 87 9.81 -3.14 4.44
CA ILE A 87 9.51 -2.72 5.81
C ILE A 87 9.62 -1.20 5.99
N VAL A 88 10.58 -0.57 5.32
CA VAL A 88 10.76 0.89 5.35
C VAL A 88 9.53 1.56 4.75
N TRP A 89 9.13 1.18 3.52
CA TRP A 89 7.94 1.74 2.88
C TRP A 89 6.67 1.47 3.70
N LEU A 90 6.57 0.31 4.35
CA LEU A 90 5.44 0.02 5.22
C LEU A 90 5.37 0.98 6.42
N SER A 91 6.50 1.22 7.09
CA SER A 91 6.60 2.16 8.21
C SER A 91 6.35 3.63 7.82
N GLU A 92 6.56 3.95 6.55
CA GLU A 92 6.38 5.29 6.00
C GLU A 92 4.96 5.54 5.44
N SER A 93 4.13 4.50 5.39
CA SER A 93 2.78 4.58 4.84
C SER A 93 1.87 5.42 5.73
N PRO A 94 1.27 6.53 5.23
CA PRO A 94 0.58 7.49 6.09
C PRO A 94 -0.88 7.13 6.39
N THR A 95 -1.48 6.23 5.62
CA THR A 95 -2.90 5.91 5.70
C THR A 95 -3.17 4.43 5.44
N PRO A 96 -4.30 3.89 5.93
CA PRO A 96 -4.70 2.52 5.61
C PRO A 96 -4.81 2.27 4.11
N GLU A 97 -5.26 3.26 3.32
CA GLU A 97 -5.36 3.11 1.87
C GLU A 97 -3.99 2.91 1.21
N VAL A 98 -2.99 3.71 1.59
CA VAL A 98 -1.63 3.54 1.07
C VAL A 98 -1.05 2.21 1.52
N THR A 99 -1.22 1.84 2.79
CA THR A 99 -0.76 0.55 3.32
C THR A 99 -1.39 -0.61 2.58
N ASP A 100 -2.71 -0.59 2.35
CA ASP A 100 -3.43 -1.64 1.65
C ASP A 100 -2.94 -1.83 0.22
N ILE A 101 -2.73 -0.72 -0.50
CA ILE A 101 -2.22 -0.75 -1.87
C ILE A 101 -0.78 -1.22 -1.89
N LEU A 102 0.09 -0.70 -1.01
CA LEU A 102 1.47 -1.15 -0.89
C LEU A 102 1.56 -2.66 -0.64
N CYS A 103 0.80 -3.17 0.32
CA CYS A 103 0.74 -4.60 0.62
C CYS A 103 0.24 -5.41 -0.58
N HIS A 104 -0.81 -4.93 -1.26
CA HIS A 104 -1.47 -5.68 -2.32
C HIS A 104 -0.73 -5.65 -3.66
N SER A 105 -0.15 -4.54 -4.07
CA SER A 105 0.49 -4.43 -5.39
C SER A 105 1.97 -4.78 -5.38
N LEU A 106 2.62 -4.74 -4.21
CA LEU A 106 4.06 -4.96 -4.09
C LEU A 106 4.40 -6.01 -3.03
N LEU A 107 4.16 -5.73 -1.74
CA LEU A 107 4.80 -6.51 -0.67
C LEU A 107 4.37 -7.99 -0.68
N ARG A 108 3.13 -8.31 -1.05
CA ARG A 108 2.66 -9.71 -1.16
C ARG A 108 3.38 -10.54 -2.22
N HIS A 109 4.07 -9.89 -3.16
CA HIS A 109 4.78 -10.54 -4.25
C HIS A 109 6.27 -10.71 -3.93
N LEU A 110 6.74 -10.18 -2.81
CA LEU A 110 8.13 -10.31 -2.40
C LEU A 110 8.38 -11.71 -1.81
N PRO A 111 9.56 -12.30 -2.06
CA PRO A 111 9.92 -13.61 -1.50
C PRO A 111 10.02 -13.58 0.04
N ASP A 112 10.26 -12.42 0.63
CA ASP A 112 10.39 -12.20 2.08
C ASP A 112 9.14 -11.56 2.71
N ALA A 113 7.98 -11.63 2.05
CA ALA A 113 6.72 -11.06 2.54
C ALA A 113 6.35 -11.51 3.97
N GLU A 114 6.58 -12.78 4.31
CA GLU A 114 6.36 -13.31 5.66
C GLU A 114 7.29 -12.65 6.69
N LYS A 115 8.58 -12.52 6.35
CA LYS A 115 9.56 -11.87 7.21
C LYS A 115 9.18 -10.41 7.45
N ILE A 116 8.77 -9.68 6.41
CA ILE A 116 8.30 -8.29 6.53
C ILE A 116 7.06 -8.23 7.43
N ALA A 117 6.12 -9.16 7.31
CA ALA A 117 4.93 -9.19 8.15
C ALA A 117 5.28 -9.42 9.63
N CYS A 118 6.18 -10.36 9.92
CA CYS A 118 6.66 -10.62 11.28
C CYS A 118 7.39 -9.41 11.88
N GLU A 119 8.28 -8.77 11.12
CA GLU A 119 8.98 -7.55 11.56
C GLU A 119 8.00 -6.40 11.81
N ALA A 120 7.02 -6.22 10.91
CA ALA A 120 6.01 -5.19 11.03
C ALA A 120 5.09 -5.42 12.25
N ALA A 121 4.78 -6.68 12.60
CA ALA A 121 3.96 -7.02 13.76
C ALA A 121 4.62 -6.61 15.08
N ALA A 122 5.95 -6.60 15.14
CA ALA A 122 6.72 -6.17 16.31
C ALA A 122 6.91 -4.64 16.40
N SER A 123 6.40 -3.86 15.44
CA SER A 123 6.58 -2.41 15.41
C SER A 123 5.82 -1.70 16.54
N THR A 124 6.37 -0.60 17.04
CA THR A 124 5.67 0.29 17.99
C THR A 124 4.62 1.16 17.31
N ASP A 125 4.70 1.35 15.99
CA ASP A 125 3.74 2.11 15.20
C ASP A 125 2.53 1.27 14.78
N ALA A 126 1.33 1.80 15.03
CA ALA A 126 0.09 1.08 14.78
C ALA A 126 -0.23 0.91 13.28
N MET A 127 0.20 1.84 12.42
CA MET A 127 -0.01 1.71 10.98
C MET A 127 0.86 0.59 10.38
N THR A 128 2.08 0.46 10.89
CA THR A 128 3.01 -0.61 10.53
C THR A 128 2.46 -1.97 10.95
N ARG A 129 1.97 -2.09 12.20
CA ARG A 129 1.30 -3.32 12.67
C ARG A 129 0.02 -3.62 11.90
N TYR A 130 -0.75 -2.60 11.52
CA TYR A 130 -1.88 -2.78 10.61
C TYR A 130 -1.43 -3.40 9.27
N GLY A 131 -0.33 -2.90 8.70
CA GLY A 131 0.34 -3.47 7.54
C GLY A 131 0.73 -4.94 7.70
N ALA A 132 1.20 -5.34 8.89
CA ALA A 132 1.50 -6.74 9.21
C ALA A 132 0.27 -7.63 9.04
N VAL A 133 -0.89 -7.22 9.59
CA VAL A 133 -2.15 -7.98 9.44
C VAL A 133 -2.58 -8.03 7.97
N ARG A 134 -2.41 -6.94 7.21
CA ARG A 134 -2.74 -6.90 5.78
C ARG A 134 -1.85 -7.84 4.94
N LEU A 135 -0.58 -7.98 5.31
CA LEU A 135 0.30 -8.98 4.71
C LEU A 135 -0.08 -10.40 5.14
N ALA A 136 -0.47 -10.62 6.39
CA ALA A 136 -0.92 -11.92 6.88
C ALA A 136 -2.13 -12.46 6.10
N TYR A 137 -3.08 -11.61 5.68
CA TYR A 137 -4.15 -12.03 4.76
C TYR A 137 -3.62 -12.58 3.43
N ASN A 138 -2.51 -12.06 2.92
CA ASN A 138 -1.90 -12.58 1.70
C ASN A 138 -1.24 -13.93 1.94
N LEU A 139 -0.60 -14.12 3.10
CA LEU A 139 -0.01 -15.41 3.52
C LEU A 139 -1.08 -16.50 3.67
N LEU A 140 -2.25 -16.14 4.23
CA LEU A 140 -3.41 -17.03 4.32
C LEU A 140 -3.83 -17.52 2.93
N ASN A 141 -3.89 -16.62 1.96
CA ASN A 141 -4.26 -16.93 0.58
C ASN A 141 -3.16 -17.67 -0.21
N SER A 142 -1.88 -17.50 0.16
CA SER A 142 -0.75 -18.17 -0.50
C SER A 142 -0.38 -19.53 0.11
N GLY A 143 -1.18 -20.02 1.07
CA GLY A 143 -1.02 -21.34 1.68
C GLY A 143 -0.15 -21.36 2.95
N ASN A 144 0.42 -20.24 3.39
CA ASN A 144 1.12 -20.16 4.68
C ASN A 144 0.16 -19.73 5.80
N LYS A 145 -0.85 -20.57 6.02
CA LYS A 145 -1.93 -20.33 7.00
C LYS A 145 -1.40 -20.23 8.43
N ALA A 146 -0.42 -21.05 8.80
CA ALA A 146 0.13 -21.07 10.16
C ALA A 146 0.79 -19.74 10.53
N ALA A 147 1.63 -19.18 9.64
CA ALA A 147 2.23 -17.87 9.87
C ALA A 147 1.17 -16.75 9.94
N ALA A 148 0.18 -16.79 9.04
CA ALA A 148 -0.90 -15.81 9.02
C ALA A 148 -1.69 -15.76 10.33
N ILE A 149 -2.08 -16.94 10.85
CA ILE A 149 -2.81 -17.05 12.13
C ILE A 149 -1.93 -16.58 13.28
N SER A 150 -0.67 -17.02 13.36
CA SER A 150 0.27 -16.63 14.42
C SER A 150 0.43 -15.10 14.52
N ILE A 151 0.61 -14.43 13.39
CA ILE A 151 0.69 -12.96 13.33
C ILE A 151 -0.62 -12.33 13.82
N ALA A 152 -1.77 -12.83 13.36
CA ALA A 152 -3.06 -12.27 13.73
C ALA A 152 -3.39 -12.48 15.22
N GLU A 153 -3.09 -13.65 15.79
CA GLU A 153 -3.26 -13.93 17.22
C GLU A 153 -2.40 -12.98 18.07
N GLY A 154 -1.15 -12.75 17.66
CA GLY A 154 -0.26 -11.79 18.33
C GLY A 154 -0.77 -10.35 18.32
N LEU A 155 -1.64 -10.01 17.36
CA LEU A 155 -2.20 -8.67 17.16
C LEU A 155 -3.70 -8.56 17.52
N ALA A 156 -4.34 -9.64 17.97
CA ALA A 156 -5.76 -9.66 18.29
C ALA A 156 -6.14 -8.77 19.48
N ALA A 157 -5.19 -8.55 20.40
CA ALA A 157 -5.33 -7.69 21.57
C ALA A 157 -4.68 -6.30 21.39
N ASP A 158 -4.38 -5.89 20.16
CA ASP A 158 -3.73 -4.60 19.90
C ASP A 158 -4.54 -3.40 20.42
N PRO A 159 -3.89 -2.41 21.06
CA PRO A 159 -4.57 -1.19 21.52
C PRO A 159 -5.20 -0.37 20.38
N ASP A 160 -4.66 -0.42 19.16
CA ASP A 160 -5.31 0.18 18.00
C ASP A 160 -6.43 -0.75 17.49
N LYS A 161 -7.67 -0.27 17.58
CA LYS A 161 -8.87 -1.01 17.15
C LYS A 161 -8.82 -1.47 15.70
N ARG A 162 -8.20 -0.70 14.80
CA ARG A 162 -8.08 -1.09 13.39
C ARG A 162 -7.21 -2.34 13.27
N VAL A 163 -6.13 -2.42 14.05
CA VAL A 163 -5.24 -3.58 14.06
C VAL A 163 -5.97 -4.79 14.64
N SER A 164 -6.48 -4.67 15.87
CA SER A 164 -7.14 -5.79 16.57
C SER A 164 -8.40 -6.30 15.85
N THR A 165 -9.24 -5.40 15.33
CA THR A 165 -10.45 -5.80 14.57
C THR A 165 -10.08 -6.52 13.28
N THR A 166 -9.06 -6.04 12.57
CA THR A 166 -8.62 -6.66 11.30
C THR A 166 -7.98 -8.03 11.56
N ALA A 167 -7.23 -8.16 12.67
CA ALA A 167 -6.61 -9.41 13.09
C ALA A 167 -7.65 -10.44 13.53
N ALA A 168 -8.62 -10.04 14.36
CA ALA A 168 -9.72 -10.90 14.78
C ALA A 168 -10.52 -11.44 13.58
N ARG A 169 -10.78 -10.58 12.58
CA ARG A 169 -11.42 -11.00 11.34
C ARG A 169 -10.58 -12.00 10.55
N LEU A 170 -9.25 -11.86 10.53
CA LEU A 170 -8.38 -12.81 9.85
C LEU A 170 -8.50 -14.20 10.49
N ILE A 171 -8.47 -14.25 11.82
CA ILE A 171 -8.61 -15.50 12.59
C ILE A 171 -9.96 -16.16 12.28
N ASP A 172 -11.05 -15.39 12.26
CA ASP A 172 -12.39 -15.88 11.90
C ASP A 172 -12.41 -16.41 10.47
N ASP A 173 -11.96 -15.62 9.48
CA ASP A 173 -11.90 -16.03 8.07
C ASP A 173 -11.05 -17.30 7.88
N ALA A 174 -9.94 -17.43 8.60
CA ALA A 174 -9.07 -18.60 8.56
C ALA A 174 -9.73 -19.87 9.13
N SER A 175 -10.78 -19.77 9.95
CA SER A 175 -11.52 -20.93 10.46
C SER A 175 -12.37 -21.63 9.39
N TYR A 176 -12.68 -20.93 8.29
CA TYR A 176 -13.52 -21.43 7.19
C TYR A 176 -12.73 -21.93 5.97
N LEU A 177 -11.40 -21.79 5.97
CA LEU A 177 -10.48 -22.20 4.88
C LEU A 177 -9.72 -23.47 5.23
#